data_AF-L1QDE3-F1
#
_entry.id   AF-L1QDE3-F1
#
_cell.length_a   1.000
_cell.length_b   1.000
_cell.length_c   1.000
_cell.angle_alpha   90.00
_cell.angle_beta   90.00
_cell.angle_gamma   90.00
#
_symmetry.space_group_name_H-M   'P 1'
#
loop_
_entity.id
_entity.type
_entity.pdbx_description
1 polymer ?
#
loop_
_entity_poly.entity_id
_entity_poly.type
_entity_poly.pdbx_seq_one_letter_code
_entity_poly.pdbx_strand_id
1 'polypeptide(L)' 'MKNNAYEVMKEMWNIDEQIQNLSDKLKKTSQYREREIIEKQIDNLYSDFLRYKHLLESIKVTGV' A
#
# COMPACT_ATOMS: atom_id res chain seq x y z
N MET A 1 3.61 -9.46 23.83
CA MET A 1 3.43 -9.43 22.36
C MET A 1 3.53 -7.98 21.93
N LYS A 2 4.63 -7.55 21.30
CA LYS A 2 4.74 -6.18 20.78
C LYS A 2 3.82 -6.06 19.56
N ASN A 3 2.62 -5.56 19.82
CA ASN A 3 1.57 -5.03 18.94
C ASN A 3 1.59 -5.45 17.46
N ASN A 4 0.97 -6.60 17.15
CA ASN A 4 0.65 -7.03 15.77
C ASN A 4 -0.02 -5.90 14.95
N ALA A 5 -0.92 -5.13 15.57
CA ALA A 5 -1.55 -3.98 14.93
C ALA A 5 -0.57 -2.86 14.54
N TYR A 6 0.46 -2.60 15.36
CA TYR A 6 1.42 -1.53 15.11
C TYR A 6 2.29 -1.84 13.88
N GLU A 7 2.82 -3.06 13.80
CA GLU A 7 3.61 -3.47 12.64
C GLU A 7 2.76 -3.48 11.36
N VAL A 8 1.50 -3.93 11.43
CA VAL A 8 0.57 -3.85 10.30
C VAL A 8 0.33 -2.41 9.85
N MET A 9 0.09 -1.49 10.79
CA MET A 9 -0.09 -0.06 10.45
C MET A 9 1.18 0.57 9.86
N LYS A 10 2.37 0.15 10.33
CA LYS A 10 3.65 0.61 9.78
C LYS A 10 3.84 0.17 8.33
N GLU A 11 3.52 -1.09 8.02
CA GLU A 11 3.56 -1.58 6.64
C GLU A 11 2.54 -0.86 5.75
N MET A 12 1.31 -0.62 6.25
CA MET A 12 0.31 0.17 5.53
C MET A 12 0.80 1.60 5.22
N TRP A 13 1.48 2.25 6.17
CA TRP A 13 2.07 3.57 5.97
C TRP A 13 3.15 3.56 4.88
N ASN A 14 4.04 2.57 4.92
CA ASN A 14 5.10 2.41 3.92
C ASN A 14 4.53 2.19 2.50
N ILE A 15 3.43 1.43 2.40
CA ILE A 15 2.73 1.22 1.12
C ILE A 15 2.10 2.53 0.62
N ASP A 16 1.44 3.29 1.50
CA ASP A 16 0.84 4.58 1.15
C ASP A 16 1.89 5.56 0.62
N GLU A 17 3.05 5.65 1.28
CA GLU A 17 4.17 6.50 0.83
C GLU A 17 4.68 6.06 -0.56
N GLN A 18 4.80 4.75 -0.81
CA GLN A 18 5.18 4.25 -2.14
C GLN A 18 4.15 4.57 -3.22
N ILE A 19 2.85 4.44 -2.92
CA ILE A 19 1.76 4.81 -3.84
C ILE A 19 1.83 6.30 -4.17
N GLN A 20 2.03 7.17 -3.18
CA GLN A 20 2.16 8.61 -3.37
C GLN A 20 3.36 8.94 -4.27
N ASN A 21 4.52 8.35 -4.00
CA ASN A 21 5.74 8.54 -4.79
C ASN A 21 5.56 8.09 -6.25
N LEU A 22 4.95 6.93 -6.48
CA LEU A 22 4.68 6.43 -7.83
C LEU A 22 3.62 7.26 -8.55
N SER A 23 2.60 7.75 -7.84
CA SER A 23 1.59 8.64 -8.42
C SER A 23 2.20 9.97 -8.86
N ASP A 24 3.13 10.51 -8.08
CA ASP A 24 3.86 11.72 -8.46
C ASP A 24 4.84 11.49 -9.61
N LYS A 25 5.44 10.30 -9.68
CA LYS A 25 6.22 9.87 -10.85
C LYS A 25 5.33 9.79 -12.10
N LEU A 26 4.16 9.15 -12.00
CA LEU A 26 3.21 8.98 -13.09
C LEU A 26 2.76 10.32 -13.70
N LYS A 27 2.53 11.34 -12.86
CA LYS A 27 2.19 12.70 -13.32
C LYS A 27 3.28 13.32 -14.20
N LYS A 28 4.55 12.96 -13.96
CA LYS A 28 5.72 13.50 -14.68
C LYS A 28 6.13 12.65 -15.88
N THR A 29 5.65 11.41 -15.97
CA THR A 29 5.99 10.48 -17.05
C THR A 29 5.10 10.71 -18.28
N SER A 30 5.72 11.08 -19.41
CA SER A 30 5.04 11.24 -20.71
C SER A 30 5.08 9.98 -21.58
N GLN A 31 6.03 9.07 -21.33
CA GLN A 31 6.18 7.84 -22.11
C GLN A 31 5.11 6.81 -21.72
N TYR A 32 4.22 6.48 -22.67
CA TYR A 32 3.09 5.57 -22.46
C TYR A 32 3.48 4.24 -21.80
N ARG A 33 4.54 3.59 -22.28
CA ARG A 33 4.99 2.29 -21.73
C ARG A 33 5.47 2.40 -20.28
N GLU A 34 6.13 3.49 -19.92
CA GLU A 34 6.57 3.71 -18.54
C GLU A 34 5.37 4.02 -17.64
N ARG A 35 4.37 4.76 -18.15
CA ARG A 35 3.10 4.99 -17.43
C ARG A 35 2.39 3.68 -17.11
N GLU A 36 2.23 2.79 -18.09
CA GLU A 36 1.57 1.49 -17.89
C GLU A 36 2.28 0.65 -16.81
N ILE A 37 3.62 0.68 -16.77
CA ILE A 37 4.39 -0.03 -15.75
C ILE A 37 4.13 0.58 -14.36
N ILE A 38 4.15 1.91 -14.25
CA ILE A 38 3.90 2.61 -12.99
C ILE A 38 2.46 2.37 -12.51
N GLU A 39 1.48 2.41 -13.39
CA GLU A 39 0.07 2.12 -13.09
C GLU A 39 -0.09 0.69 -12.53
N LYS A 40 0.52 -0.32 -13.19
CA LYS A 40 0.53 -1.70 -12.66
C LYS A 40 1.20 -1.82 -11.29
N GLN A 41 2.27 -1.08 -11.04
CA GLN A 41 2.93 -1.05 -9.74
C GLN A 41 2.02 -0.45 -8.66
N ILE A 42 1.30 0.63 -8.98
CA ILE A 42 0.31 1.25 -8.09
C ILE A 42 -0.83 0.27 -7.79
N ASP A 43 -1.38 -0.41 -8.79
CA ASP A 43 -2.47 -1.39 -8.60
C ASP A 43 -2.06 -2.56 -7.68
N ASN A 44 -0.83 -3.05 -7.83
CA ASN A 44 -0.28 -4.08 -6.96
C ASN A 44 -0.15 -3.60 -5.52
N LEU A 45 0.37 -2.38 -5.31
CA LEU A 45 0.49 -1.78 -3.97
C LEU A 45 -0.88 -1.53 -3.33
N TYR A 46 -1.88 -1.10 -4.09
CA TYR A 46 -3.25 -0.98 -3.57
C TYR A 46 -3.81 -2.34 -3.14
N SER A 47 -3.53 -3.40 -3.89
CA SER A 47 -3.94 -4.76 -3.52
C SER A 47 -3.28 -5.21 -2.21
N ASP A 48 -2.00 -4.91 -2.02
CA ASP A 48 -1.29 -5.19 -0.76
C ASP A 48 -1.84 -4.35 0.40
N PHE A 49 -2.14 -3.07 0.17
CA PHE A 49 -2.76 -2.20 1.17
C PHE A 49 -4.10 -2.76 1.66
N LEU A 50 -4.96 -3.22 0.73
CA LEU A 50 -6.24 -3.83 1.08
C LEU A 50 -6.06 -5.11 1.90
N ARG A 51 -5.05 -5.94 1.56
CA ARG A 51 -4.72 -7.12 2.35
C ARG A 51 -4.32 -6.76 3.78
N TYR A 52 -3.48 -5.75 3.97
CA TYR A 52 -3.11 -5.29 5.33
C TYR A 52 -4.29 -4.66 6.08
N LYS A 53 -5.19 -3.94 5.38
CA LYS A 53 -6.42 -3.42 5.97
C LYS A 53 -7.28 -4.56 6.55
N HIS A 54 -7.49 -5.63 5.79
CA HIS A 54 -8.24 -6.80 6.25
C HIS A 54 -7.55 -7.51 7.43
N LEU A 55 -6.22 -7.56 7.42
CA LEU A 55 -5.44 -8.09 8.54
C LEU A 55 -5.64 -7.24 9.80
N LEU A 56 -5.60 -5.91 9.68
CA LEU A 56 -5.82 -4.99 10.79
C LEU A 56 -7.25 -5.09 11.35
N GLU A 57 -8.25 -5.21 10.48
CA GLU A 57 -9.65 -5.44 10.87
C GLU A 57 -9.79 -6.76 11.64
N SER A 58 -9.14 -7.83 11.17
CA SER A 58 -9.15 -9.13 11.85
C SER A 58 -8.53 -9.03 13.25
N ILE A 59 -7.41 -8.32 13.40
CA ILE A 59 -6.77 -8.09 14.71
C ILE A 59 -7.72 -7.35 15.66
N LYS A 60 -8.40 -6.29 15.17
CA LYS A 60 -9.37 -5.52 15.96
C LYS A 60 -10.57 -6.37 16.41
N VAL A 61 -11.07 -7.26 15.54
CA VAL A 61 -12.20 -8.15 15.85
C VAL A 61 -11.81 -9.23 16.86
N THR A 62 -10.57 -9.73 16.81
CA THR A 62 -10.12 -10.80 17.72
C THR A 62 -9.81 -10.38 19.15
N GLY A 63 -9.75 -9.07 19.45
CA GLY A 63 -9.85 -8.48 20.79
C GLY A 63 -9.21 -9.27 21.96
N VAL A 64 -7.95 -9.73 21.82
CA VAL A 64 -7.15 -10.23 22.95
C VAL A 64 -6.34 -9.09 23.55
#